data_AF-A0A6V7HXB9-F1
#
_entry.id   AF-A0A6V7HXB9-F1
#
_cell.length_a   1.000
_cell.length_b   1.000
_cell.length_c   1.000
_cell.angle_alpha   90.00
_cell.angle_beta   90.00
_cell.angle_gamma   90.00
#
_symmetry.space_group_name_H-M   'P 1'
#
loop_
_entity.id
_entity.type
_entity.pdbx_description
1 polymer ?
#
loop_
_entity_poly.entity_id
_entity_poly.type
_entity_poly.pdbx_seq_one_letter_code
_entity_poly.pdbx_strand_id
1 'polypeptide(L)' 'AGQMMKPSSFYIVAGAVQLNAAHSSPAQIRQIEEFFVHPKYDDDYLLNDIALLM' A
#
# COMPACT_ATOMS: atom_id res chain seq x y z
N ALA A 1 -15.12 5.64 11.88
CA ALA A 1 -14.22 5.30 10.76
C ALA A 1 -13.19 6.42 10.58
N GLY A 2 -11.90 6.11 10.71
CA GLY A 2 -10.84 7.07 10.37
C GLY A 2 -10.89 7.41 8.88
N GLN A 3 -10.63 8.66 8.52
CA GLN A 3 -10.62 9.07 7.12
C GLN A 3 -9.52 8.31 6.37
N MET A 4 -9.88 7.59 5.32
CA MET A 4 -8.91 6.88 4.49
C MET A 4 -7.98 7.89 3.81
N MET A 5 -6.67 7.72 3.98
CA MET A 5 -5.66 8.53 3.31
C MET A 5 -5.75 8.31 1.79
N LYS A 6 -5.34 9.32 1.00
CA LYS A 6 -5.37 9.24 -0.47
C LYS A 6 -4.26 8.32 -0.98
N PRO A 7 -4.42 7.65 -2.13
CA PRO A 7 -3.36 6.87 -2.79
C PRO A 7 -2.03 7.62 -2.90
N SER A 8 -2.10 8.90 -3.29
CA SER A 8 -0.95 9.80 -3.44
C SER A 8 -0.17 10.08 -2.16
N SER A 9 -0.67 9.68 -0.99
CA SER A 9 0.05 9.78 0.28
C SER A 9 1.08 8.66 0.47
N PHE A 10 1.12 7.69 -0.43
CA PHE A 10 1.96 6.50 -0.33
C PHE A 10 2.70 6.20 -1.64
N TYR A 11 3.73 5.36 -1.53
CA TYR A 11 4.45 4.78 -2.65
C TYR A 11 4.93 3.38 -2.25
N ILE A 12 5.18 2.53 -3.25
CA ILE A 12 5.72 1.18 -3.06
C ILE A 12 7.22 1.22 -3.29
N VAL A 13 7.98 0.57 -2.39
CA VAL A 13 9.40 0.29 -2.58
C VAL A 13 9.59 -1.22 -2.71
N ALA A 14 9.96 -1.69 -3.89
CA ALA A 14 10.23 -3.10 -4.16
C ALA A 14 11.73 -3.37 -4.29
N GLY A 15 12.23 -4.47 -3.72
CA GLY A 15 13.64 -4.86 -3.85
C GLY A 15 14.62 -4.16 -2.89
N ALA A 16 14.12 -3.36 -1.93
CA ALA A 16 14.95 -2.84 -0.84
C ALA A 16 15.25 -3.94 0.19
N VAL A 17 16.53 -4.06 0.61
CA VAL A 17 16.98 -5.04 1.61
C VAL A 17 17.23 -4.41 2.97
N GLN A 18 17.38 -3.08 3.03
CA GLN A 18 17.49 -2.32 4.28
C GLN A 18 16.30 -1.36 4.39
N LEU A 19 15.74 -1.24 5.59
CA LEU A 19 14.55 -0.42 5.87
C LEU A 19 14.72 1.05 5.49
N ASN A 20 15.92 1.60 5.66
CA ASN A 20 16.22 3.01 5.39
C ASN A 20 16.77 3.25 3.98
N ALA A 21 16.75 2.25 3.11
CA ALA A 21 17.47 2.28 1.85
C ALA A 21 16.53 2.42 0.65
N ALA A 22 15.47 3.22 0.78
CA ALA A 22 14.57 3.61 -0.31
C ALA A 22 15.31 4.12 -1.56
N HIS A 23 16.59 4.48 -1.44
CA HIS A 23 17.47 4.94 -2.51
C HIS A 23 18.69 4.04 -2.78
N SER A 24 18.80 2.86 -2.18
CA SER A 24 19.88 1.91 -2.53
C SER A 24 19.49 1.02 -3.69
N SER A 25 20.38 0.86 -4.66
CA SER A 25 20.25 -0.17 -5.71
C SER A 25 20.18 -1.56 -5.06
N PRO A 26 19.23 -2.46 -5.45
CA PRO A 26 18.38 -2.44 -6.65
C PRO A 26 16.91 -2.02 -6.42
N ALA A 27 16.61 -1.14 -5.46
CA ALA A 27 15.23 -0.78 -5.13
C ALA A 27 14.49 -0.04 -6.27
N GLN A 28 13.20 -0.33 -6.44
CA GLN A 28 12.28 0.35 -7.34
C GLN A 28 11.20 1.09 -6.56
N ILE A 29 10.91 2.33 -6.96
CA ILE A 29 9.83 3.13 -6.38
C ILE A 29 8.67 3.21 -7.38
N ARG A 30 7.44 2.94 -6.94
CA ARG A 30 6.20 3.10 -7.72
C ARG A 30 5.20 3.96 -6.98
N GLN A 31 4.55 4.87 -7.69
CA GLN A 31 3.41 5.63 -7.17
C GLN A 31 2.16 4.75 -7.20
N ILE A 32 1.19 5.08 -6.34
CA ILE A 32 -0.11 4.40 -6.31
C ILE A 32 -1.15 5.38 -6.86
N GLU A 33 -1.87 4.96 -7.88
CA GLU A 33 -2.92 5.72 -8.54
C GLU A 33 -4.25 5.54 -7.80
N GLU A 34 -4.55 4.30 -7.39
CA GLU A 34 -5.83 3.94 -6.80
C GLU A 34 -5.71 2.80 -5.78
N PHE A 35 -6.64 2.80 -4.82
CA PHE A 35 -6.87 1.69 -3.91
C PHE A 35 -8.17 0.99 -4.27
N PHE A 36 -8.12 -0.33 -4.49
CA PHE A 36 -9.29 -1.16 -4.64
C PHE A 36 -9.43 -2.07 -3.40
N VAL A 37 -10.24 -1.63 -2.44
CA VAL A 37 -10.54 -2.41 -1.23
C VAL A 37 -11.58 -3.48 -1.56
N HIS A 38 -11.40 -4.69 -1.02
CA HIS A 38 -12.39 -5.75 -1.24
C HIS A 38 -13.79 -5.29 -0.80
N PRO A 39 -14.84 -5.46 -1.63
CA PRO A 39 -16.16 -4.88 -1.37
C PRO A 39 -16.89 -5.46 -0.16
N LYS A 40 -16.39 -6.56 0.41
CA LYS A 40 -16.88 -7.18 1.65
C LYS A 40 -15.86 -7.13 2.79
N TYR A 41 -14.91 -6.19 2.73
CA TYR A 41 -14.02 -5.95 3.85
C TYR A 41 -14.83 -5.57 5.09
N ASP A 42 -14.49 -6.17 6.22
CA ASP A 42 -15.11 -5.97 7.53
C ASP A 42 -13.97 -5.69 8.53
N ASP A 43 -13.95 -4.49 9.11
CA ASP A 43 -12.89 -4.03 10.01
C ASP A 43 -13.06 -4.54 11.45
N ASP A 44 -14.27 -4.93 11.84
CA ASP A 44 -14.56 -5.49 13.16
C ASP A 44 -14.01 -6.91 13.29
N TYR A 45 -14.08 -7.70 12.21
CA TYR A 45 -13.68 -9.12 12.19
C TYR A 45 -12.52 -9.46 11.26
N LEU A 46 -11.96 -8.47 10.55
CA LEU A 46 -10.90 -8.64 9.54
C LEU A 46 -11.28 -9.63 8.42
N LEU A 47 -12.57 -9.71 8.10
CA LEU A 47 -13.01 -10.56 6.99
C LEU A 47 -12.64 -9.90 5.66
N ASN A 48 -12.11 -10.70 4.74
CA ASN A 48 -11.66 -10.22 3.44
C ASN A 48 -10.69 -9.03 3.53
N ASP A 49 -9.77 -9.09 4.50
CA ASP A 49 -8.68 -8.12 4.69
C ASP A 49 -7.65 -8.20 3.56
N ILE A 50 -8.06 -7.72 2.38
CA ILE A 50 -7.28 -7.68 1.16
C ILE A 50 -7.67 -6.46 0.33
N ALA A 51 -6.68 -5.85 -0.31
CA ALA A 51 -6.85 -4.75 -1.25
C ALA A 51 -5.86 -4.91 -2.41
N LEU A 52 -6.19 -4.30 -3.54
CA LEU A 52 -5.27 -4.10 -4.66
C LEU A 52 -4.82 -2.64 -4.69
N LEU A 53 -3.54 -2.43 -4.98
CA LEU A 53 -2.92 -1.13 -5.18
C LEU A 53 -2.55 -1.06 -6.66
N MET A 54 -3.10 -0.09 -7.38
CA MET A 54 -2.86 0.11 -8.81
C MET A 54 -1.84 1.22 -9.02
#